data_AF-I4C4G8-F1
#
_entry.id   AF-I4C4G8-F1
#
_cell.length_a   1.000
_cell.length_b   1.000
_cell.length_c   1.000
_cell.angle_alpha   90.00
_cell.angle_beta   90.00
_cell.angle_gamma   90.00
#
_symmetry.space_group_name_H-M   'P 1'
#
loop_
_entity.id
_entity.type
_entity.pdbx_description
1 polymer ?
#
loop_
_entity_poly.entity_id
_entity_poly.type
_entity_poly.pdbx_seq_one_letter_code
_entity_poly.pdbx_strand_id
1 'polypeptide(L)'
;MWMTREEIAAALGIVPNSVRGKVQKGQIERKVEDGKNLYRIITAVPKKGVAPQDSETEIQTAPQPAPVPPEPPKREEPRPVPRIVHPVHEPVRKPVTTPEPEVKRKPSDKEPFNPKQVLLEMIASLKIGRNIDAIEKGDEIDLATGEISRELDARISMRQHRQLKEIEDALERIKLGEYGICEDCGEPIPEQRLRLFPAARLCVRCQEEMDQLEKLRESQGIRGGTWREEPSEGTYVRSFED
;
A
#
# COMPACT_ATOMS: atom_id res chain seq x y z
N MET A 1 13.28 -14.94 -22.15
CA MET A 1 13.74 -13.74 -22.88
C MET A 1 13.76 -12.58 -21.91
N TRP A 2 14.77 -11.71 -21.97
CA TRP A 2 14.77 -10.42 -21.28
C TRP A 2 14.17 -9.38 -22.22
N MET A 3 13.31 -8.51 -21.69
CA MET A 3 12.46 -7.58 -22.43
C MET A 3 12.44 -6.22 -21.74
N THR A 4 12.14 -5.14 -22.47
CA THR A 4 11.88 -3.83 -21.85
C THR A 4 10.59 -3.84 -21.04
N ARG A 5 10.33 -2.75 -20.32
CA ARG A 5 9.09 -2.56 -19.56
C ARG A 5 7.86 -2.57 -20.46
N GLU A 6 7.94 -1.91 -21.62
CA GLU A 6 6.85 -1.83 -22.59
C GLU A 6 6.58 -3.20 -23.21
N GLU A 7 7.63 -3.91 -23.60
CA GLU A 7 7.57 -5.24 -24.20
C GLU A 7 6.95 -6.28 -23.26
N ILE A 8 7.39 -6.33 -21.99
CA ILE A 8 6.83 -7.28 -21.02
C ILE A 8 5.39 -6.91 -20.60
N ALA A 9 5.06 -5.63 -20.57
CA ALA A 9 3.71 -5.16 -20.31
C ALA A 9 2.75 -5.57 -21.43
N ALA A 10 3.16 -5.37 -22.69
CA ALA A 10 2.43 -5.83 -23.86
C ALA A 10 2.28 -7.37 -23.88
N ALA A 11 3.36 -8.12 -23.59
CA ALA A 11 3.33 -9.58 -23.52
C ALA A 11 2.41 -10.15 -22.42
N LEU A 12 2.17 -9.38 -21.35
CA LEU A 12 1.29 -9.76 -20.24
C LEU A 12 -0.12 -9.14 -20.32
N GLY A 13 -0.40 -8.30 -21.32
CA GLY A 13 -1.68 -7.58 -21.44
C GLY A 13 -1.96 -6.60 -20.28
N ILE A 14 -0.91 -6.02 -19.69
CA ILE A 14 -1.01 -5.08 -18.56
C ILE A 14 -0.46 -3.70 -18.95
N VAL A 15 -0.83 -2.65 -18.21
CA VAL A 15 -0.19 -1.34 -18.36
C VAL A 15 1.26 -1.38 -17.85
N PRO A 16 2.22 -0.65 -18.45
CA PRO A 16 3.63 -0.67 -18.04
C PRO A 16 3.86 -0.39 -16.55
N ASN A 17 3.05 0.45 -15.92
CA ASN A 17 3.19 0.75 -14.49
C ASN A 17 2.93 -0.47 -13.59
N SER A 18 2.03 -1.39 -13.99
CA SER A 18 1.73 -2.61 -13.25
C SER A 18 2.87 -3.65 -13.22
N VAL A 19 3.91 -3.50 -14.06
CA VAL A 19 5.08 -4.40 -14.07
C VAL A 19 5.77 -4.41 -12.70
N ARG A 20 5.86 -3.27 -11.99
CA ARG A 20 6.44 -3.19 -10.64
C ARG A 20 5.70 -4.09 -9.63
N GLY A 21 4.37 -4.06 -9.65
CA GLY A 21 3.53 -4.92 -8.80
C GLY A 21 3.61 -6.41 -9.16
N LYS A 22 3.96 -6.76 -10.40
CA LYS A 22 4.23 -8.14 -10.83
C LYS A 22 5.60 -8.65 -10.39
N VAL A 23 6.62 -7.78 -10.38
CA VAL A 23 7.94 -8.07 -9.79
C VAL A 23 7.82 -8.33 -8.28
N GLN A 24 7.10 -7.47 -7.55
CA GLN A 24 6.84 -7.65 -6.11
C GLN A 24 6.11 -8.96 -5.78
N LYS A 25 5.30 -9.48 -6.72
CA LYS A 25 4.59 -10.76 -6.58
C LYS A 25 5.40 -11.98 -7.06
N GLY A 26 6.68 -11.81 -7.40
CA GLY A 26 7.56 -12.89 -7.87
C GLY A 26 7.18 -13.47 -9.24
N GLN A 27 6.30 -12.81 -10.00
CA GLN A 27 5.86 -13.27 -11.32
C GLN A 27 6.79 -12.79 -12.45
N ILE A 28 7.66 -11.82 -12.16
CA ILE A 28 8.61 -11.21 -13.10
C ILE A 28 9.94 -11.00 -12.39
N GLU A 29 11.02 -11.40 -13.04
CA GLU A 29 12.41 -11.14 -12.66
C GLU A 29 12.86 -9.79 -13.24
N ARG A 30 13.63 -8.99 -12.50
CA ARG A 30 14.19 -7.71 -12.96
C ARG A 30 15.71 -7.74 -12.87
N LYS A 31 16.40 -7.31 -13.92
CA LYS A 31 17.85 -7.06 -13.97
C LYS A 31 18.11 -5.64 -14.50
N VAL A 32 19.21 -5.03 -14.10
CA VAL A 32 19.70 -3.77 -14.69
C VAL A 32 20.90 -4.09 -15.59
N GLU A 33 20.89 -3.58 -16.82
CA GLU A 33 21.93 -3.79 -17.82
C GLU A 33 22.06 -2.51 -18.66
N ASP A 34 23.27 -1.97 -18.80
CA ASP A 34 23.55 -0.67 -19.44
C ASP A 34 22.65 0.50 -18.99
N GLY A 35 22.33 0.53 -17.68
CA GLY A 35 21.45 1.54 -17.08
C GLY A 35 19.96 1.37 -17.40
N LYS A 36 19.57 0.34 -18.17
CA LYS A 36 18.18 0.03 -18.52
C LYS A 36 17.65 -1.09 -17.61
N ASN A 37 16.37 -0.98 -17.23
CA ASN A 37 15.66 -2.06 -16.55
C ASN A 37 15.17 -3.07 -17.58
N LEU A 38 15.68 -4.30 -17.49
CA LEU A 38 15.21 -5.44 -18.26
C LEU A 38 14.41 -6.38 -17.36
N TYR A 39 13.38 -6.98 -17.93
CA TYR A 39 12.42 -7.82 -17.23
C TYR A 39 12.27 -9.17 -17.93
N ARG A 40 11.99 -10.22 -17.16
CA ARG A 40 11.76 -11.58 -17.65
C ARG A 40 10.56 -12.17 -16.93
N ILE A 41 9.60 -12.70 -17.68
CA ILE A 41 8.47 -13.44 -17.10
C ILE A 41 9.02 -14.70 -16.43
N ILE A 42 8.68 -14.91 -15.16
CA ILE A 42 8.94 -16.16 -14.44
C ILE A 42 7.68 -17.01 -14.57
N THR A 43 7.73 -18.07 -15.38
CA THR A 43 6.61 -19.01 -15.53
C THR A 43 6.50 -19.94 -14.32
N ALA A 44 5.91 -19.42 -13.25
CA ALA A 44 5.40 -20.14 -12.10
C ALA A 44 4.01 -19.52 -11.84
N VAL A 45 2.87 -20.23 -11.76
CA VAL A 45 2.47 -21.58 -11.32
C VAL A 45 1.13 -21.85 -12.09
N PRO A 46 0.66 -23.07 -12.47
CA PRO A 46 0.40 -24.16 -11.51
C PRO A 46 0.42 -25.62 -12.01
N LYS A 47 0.36 -26.56 -11.05
CA LYS A 47 -0.63 -27.67 -11.03
C LYS A 47 -0.71 -28.38 -9.67
N LYS A 48 -1.90 -28.38 -9.06
CA LYS A 48 -2.43 -29.62 -8.45
C LYS A 48 -2.56 -30.63 -9.60
N GLY A 49 -2.14 -31.88 -9.42
CA GLY A 49 -2.13 -32.88 -10.49
C GLY A 49 -2.50 -34.28 -10.00
N VAL A 50 -3.57 -34.82 -10.59
CA VAL A 50 -4.18 -36.15 -10.41
C VAL A 50 -4.90 -36.41 -11.75
N ALA A 51 -4.74 -37.51 -12.50
CA ALA A 51 -3.85 -38.67 -12.44
C ALA A 51 -3.56 -39.06 -13.94
N PRO A 52 -3.53 -40.31 -14.47
CA PRO A 52 -3.40 -41.65 -13.86
C PRO A 52 -2.45 -42.65 -14.61
N GLN A 53 -2.43 -43.92 -14.16
CA GLN A 53 -2.05 -45.17 -14.88
C GLN A 53 -0.56 -45.41 -15.23
N ASP A 54 0.04 -46.62 -15.13
CA ASP A 54 -0.39 -47.95 -14.62
C ASP A 54 0.83 -48.73 -14.05
N SER A 55 0.64 -49.62 -13.07
CA SER A 55 1.37 -50.90 -12.91
C SER A 55 0.76 -51.74 -11.78
N GLU A 56 0.67 -53.05 -11.98
CA GLU A 56 0.06 -54.02 -11.06
C GLU A 56 0.94 -54.27 -9.82
N THR A 57 0.33 -54.57 -8.65
CA THR A 57 0.54 -55.79 -7.84
C THR A 57 -0.07 -55.65 -6.43
N GLU A 58 -0.55 -56.78 -5.89
CA GLU A 58 -0.95 -57.07 -4.50
C GLU A 58 -2.19 -56.38 -3.89
N ILE A 59 -3.23 -57.21 -3.70
CA ILE A 59 -4.38 -56.94 -2.84
C ILE A 59 -4.05 -57.45 -1.44
N GLN A 60 -3.98 -56.55 -0.45
CA GLN A 60 -4.12 -56.91 0.97
C GLN A 60 -5.23 -56.06 1.60
N THR A 61 -6.24 -56.74 2.13
CA THR A 61 -7.47 -56.13 2.66
C THR A 61 -7.23 -55.44 4.00
N ALA A 62 -7.35 -54.11 4.04
CA ALA A 62 -7.37 -53.33 5.28
C ALA A 62 -8.76 -53.36 5.96
N PRO A 63 -8.85 -53.24 7.30
CA PRO A 63 -10.12 -53.27 8.02
C PRO A 63 -10.97 -52.01 7.76
N GLN A 64 -12.30 -52.16 7.88
CA GLN A 64 -13.24 -51.04 7.70
C GLN A 64 -13.07 -49.97 8.79
N PRO A 65 -13.02 -48.66 8.44
CA PRO A 65 -12.96 -47.59 9.43
C PRO A 65 -14.32 -47.37 10.12
N ALA A 66 -14.25 -46.90 11.36
CA ALA A 66 -15.41 -46.54 12.19
C ALA A 66 -16.23 -45.37 11.57
N PRO A 67 -17.54 -45.25 11.89
CA PRO A 67 -18.38 -44.17 11.37
C PRO A 67 -17.84 -42.79 11.79
N VAL A 68 -17.68 -41.91 10.80
CA VAL A 68 -17.23 -40.53 10.99
C VAL A 68 -18.35 -39.72 11.67
N PRO A 69 -18.06 -38.89 12.70
CA PRO A 69 -19.07 -37.98 13.27
C PRO A 69 -19.53 -36.96 12.23
N PRO A 70 -20.77 -36.43 12.32
CA PRO A 70 -21.31 -35.50 11.33
C PRO A 70 -20.47 -34.22 11.25
N GLU A 71 -20.26 -33.72 10.02
CA GLU A 71 -19.51 -32.48 9.78
C GLU A 71 -20.12 -31.29 10.55
N PRO A 72 -19.32 -30.41 11.16
CA PRO A 72 -19.83 -29.17 11.74
C PRO A 72 -20.47 -28.31 10.64
N PRO A 73 -21.53 -27.53 10.96
CA PRO A 73 -22.23 -26.73 9.96
C PRO A 73 -21.26 -25.76 9.29
N LYS A 74 -21.29 -25.73 7.95
CA LYS A 74 -20.45 -24.87 7.13
C LYS A 74 -20.61 -23.44 7.59
N ARG A 75 -19.52 -22.85 8.10
CA ARG A 75 -19.44 -21.43 8.43
C ARG A 75 -19.79 -20.65 7.17
N GLU A 76 -20.92 -19.95 7.16
CA GLU A 76 -21.31 -19.15 6.00
C GLU A 76 -20.16 -18.21 5.64
N GLU A 77 -19.69 -18.28 4.40
CA GLU A 77 -18.70 -17.34 3.90
C GLU A 77 -19.29 -15.93 4.04
N PRO A 78 -18.53 -14.93 4.54
CA PRO A 78 -19.03 -13.58 4.66
C PRO A 78 -19.51 -13.13 3.29
N ARG A 79 -20.82 -12.83 3.18
CA ARG A 79 -21.49 -12.47 1.92
C ARG A 79 -20.58 -11.53 1.13
N PRO A 80 -20.26 -11.86 -0.14
CA PRO A 80 -19.29 -11.09 -0.91
C PRO A 80 -19.77 -9.65 -0.95
N VAL A 81 -19.00 -8.74 -0.32
CA VAL A 81 -19.22 -7.30 -0.44
C VAL A 81 -19.26 -7.01 -1.94
N PRO A 82 -20.33 -6.37 -2.45
CA PRO A 82 -20.48 -6.16 -3.88
C PRO A 82 -19.26 -5.38 -4.34
N ARG A 83 -18.47 -6.00 -5.23
CA ARG A 83 -17.45 -5.26 -5.97
C ARG A 83 -18.18 -4.13 -6.67
N ILE A 84 -17.92 -2.90 -6.25
CA ILE A 84 -18.36 -1.72 -6.97
C ILE A 84 -17.55 -1.69 -8.25
N VAL A 85 -18.04 -2.42 -9.26
CA VAL A 85 -17.64 -2.25 -10.65
C VAL A 85 -18.20 -0.91 -11.08
N HIS A 86 -17.48 0.16 -10.76
CA HIS A 86 -17.66 1.43 -11.44
C HIS A 86 -17.63 1.15 -12.95
N PRO A 87 -18.55 1.73 -13.73
CA PRO A 87 -18.58 1.49 -15.16
C PRO A 87 -17.20 1.82 -15.73
N VAL A 88 -16.66 0.90 -16.54
CA VAL A 88 -15.52 1.21 -17.40
C VAL A 88 -16.01 2.28 -18.35
N HIS A 89 -15.80 3.55 -17.99
CA HIS A 89 -16.08 4.64 -18.88
C HIS A 89 -15.24 4.44 -20.13
N GLU A 90 -15.94 4.43 -21.28
CA GLU A 90 -15.38 4.42 -22.62
C GLU A 90 -14.15 5.33 -22.67
N PRO A 91 -13.01 4.86 -23.22
CA PRO A 91 -11.72 5.54 -23.08
C PRO A 91 -11.89 7.02 -23.41
N VAL A 92 -11.63 7.87 -22.40
CA VAL A 92 -11.83 9.31 -22.51
C VAL A 92 -11.15 9.77 -23.79
N ARG A 93 -11.98 10.28 -24.71
CA ARG A 93 -11.55 10.71 -26.04
C ARG A 93 -10.36 11.65 -25.85
N LYS A 94 -9.34 11.48 -26.71
CA LYS A 94 -8.04 12.20 -26.71
C LYS A 94 -8.17 13.56 -26.03
N PRO A 95 -7.28 13.90 -25.07
CA PRO A 95 -7.48 15.02 -24.15
C PRO A 95 -7.96 16.23 -24.93
N VAL A 96 -9.16 16.70 -24.60
CA VAL A 96 -9.69 17.91 -25.21
C VAL A 96 -8.72 19.01 -24.81
N THR A 97 -7.92 19.45 -25.77
CA THR A 97 -7.19 20.70 -25.70
C THR A 97 -8.22 21.83 -25.77
N THR A 98 -9.00 21.98 -24.71
CA THR A 98 -9.44 23.31 -24.32
C THR A 98 -8.16 24.12 -24.22
N PRO A 99 -8.02 25.24 -24.95
CA PRO A 99 -6.91 26.14 -24.67
C PRO A 99 -6.95 26.45 -23.17
N GLU A 100 -5.80 26.33 -22.49
CA GLU A 100 -5.72 26.84 -21.13
C GLU A 100 -6.29 28.26 -21.14
N PRO A 101 -7.19 28.64 -20.22
CA PRO A 101 -7.48 30.05 -20.06
C PRO A 101 -6.13 30.72 -19.83
N GLU A 102 -5.82 31.78 -20.59
CA GLU A 102 -4.53 32.47 -20.51
C GLU A 102 -4.39 33.20 -19.16
N VAL A 103 -4.14 32.41 -18.12
CA VAL A 103 -3.65 32.88 -16.84
C VAL A 103 -2.33 33.56 -17.17
N LYS A 104 -2.31 34.89 -17.06
CA LYS A 104 -1.15 35.73 -17.37
C LYS A 104 0.02 35.32 -16.45
N ARG A 105 0.81 34.35 -16.91
CA ARG A 105 1.93 33.75 -16.19
C ARG A 105 2.92 34.86 -15.85
N LYS A 106 3.34 34.95 -14.59
CA LYS A 106 4.26 36.02 -14.19
C LYS A 106 5.63 35.71 -14.80
N PRO A 107 6.47 36.71 -15.15
CA PRO A 107 7.77 36.46 -15.77
C PRO A 107 8.73 35.57 -14.95
N SER A 108 8.44 35.33 -13.68
CA SER A 108 9.15 34.47 -12.73
C SER A 108 9.06 32.97 -13.00
N ASP A 109 8.09 32.50 -13.78
CA ASP A 109 7.78 31.05 -13.87
C ASP A 109 8.78 30.22 -14.71
N LYS A 110 9.93 30.81 -15.07
CA LYS A 110 10.92 30.29 -16.03
C LYS A 110 12.04 29.43 -15.42
N GLU A 111 12.14 29.34 -14.10
CA GLU A 111 13.16 28.48 -13.48
C GLU A 111 12.83 26.99 -13.71
N PRO A 112 13.80 26.16 -14.15
CA PRO A 112 13.57 24.74 -14.37
C PRO A 112 13.37 24.03 -13.02
N PHE A 113 12.17 23.52 -12.80
CA PHE A 113 11.83 22.79 -11.57
C PHE A 113 12.70 21.53 -11.43
N ASN A 114 13.57 21.52 -10.41
CA ASN A 114 14.41 20.38 -10.08
C ASN A 114 13.86 19.61 -8.86
N PRO A 115 12.97 18.62 -9.05
CA PRO A 115 12.31 17.93 -7.95
C PRO A 115 13.29 17.23 -7.01
N LYS A 116 14.44 16.76 -7.53
CA LYS A 116 15.47 16.09 -6.73
C LYS A 116 16.10 17.05 -5.71
N GLN A 117 16.37 18.29 -6.08
CA GLN A 117 16.94 19.29 -5.17
C GLN A 117 15.94 19.65 -4.06
N VAL A 118 14.70 19.95 -4.43
CA VAL A 118 13.64 20.28 -3.46
C VAL A 118 13.39 19.14 -2.47
N LEU A 119 13.32 17.89 -2.94
CA LEU A 119 13.15 16.73 -2.07
C LEU A 119 14.34 16.53 -1.10
N LEU A 120 15.58 16.78 -1.55
CA LEU A 120 16.76 16.71 -0.66
C LEU A 120 16.75 17.82 0.40
N GLU A 121 16.28 19.02 0.06
CA GLU A 121 16.09 20.12 1.01
C GLU A 121 14.96 19.82 2.02
N MET A 122 13.90 19.14 1.59
CA MET A 122 12.86 18.62 2.49
C MET A 122 13.42 17.59 3.48
N ILE A 123 14.34 16.70 3.07
CA ILE A 123 15.03 15.80 4.03
C ILE A 123 15.89 16.62 5.00
N ALA A 124 16.68 17.59 4.50
CA ALA A 124 17.58 18.40 5.32
C ALA A 124 16.86 19.26 6.37
N SER A 125 15.60 19.63 6.11
CA SER A 125 14.76 20.40 7.05
C SER A 125 13.96 19.53 8.02
N LEU A 126 13.87 18.21 7.81
CA LEU A 126 13.24 17.28 8.75
C LEU A 126 14.14 17.02 9.97
N LYS A 127 13.72 17.53 11.14
CA LYS A 127 14.40 17.35 12.43
C LYS A 127 14.14 15.96 13.04
N ILE A 128 14.58 14.90 12.37
CA ILE A 128 14.43 13.53 12.84
C ILE A 128 15.55 13.22 13.84
N GLY A 129 15.15 12.88 15.07
CA GLY A 129 16.07 12.45 16.13
C GLY A 129 16.58 13.59 17.03
N ARG A 130 15.79 13.89 18.07
CA ARG A 130 16.22 14.32 19.42
C ARG A 130 14.97 14.61 20.27
N ASN A 131 14.56 13.62 21.05
CA ASN A 131 13.99 13.76 22.39
C ASN A 131 14.25 12.44 23.12
N ILE A 132 15.48 12.35 23.64
CA ILE A 132 15.77 11.53 24.82
C ILE A 132 15.78 12.54 25.95
N ASP A 133 14.59 12.98 26.34
CA ASP A 133 14.47 13.83 27.51
C ASP A 133 14.98 13.03 28.70
N ALA A 134 15.87 13.65 29.48
CA ALA A 134 16.32 13.07 30.73
C ALA A 134 15.08 12.71 31.57
N ILE A 135 15.15 11.63 32.34
CA ILE A 135 14.04 11.24 33.23
C ILE A 135 13.86 12.37 34.25
N GLU A 136 12.90 13.23 33.96
CA GLU A 136 12.63 14.46 34.69
C GLU A 136 12.08 14.08 36.06
N LYS A 137 12.90 14.26 37.10
CA LYS A 137 12.49 14.11 38.50
C LYS A 137 11.78 15.39 38.94
N GLY A 138 10.60 15.61 38.37
CA GLY A 138 9.67 16.64 38.80
C GLY A 138 8.73 16.15 39.91
N ASP A 139 7.77 16.99 40.28
CA ASP A 139 6.66 16.60 41.15
C ASP A 139 5.57 15.82 40.40
N GLU A 140 4.45 15.50 41.06
CA GLU A 140 3.35 14.74 40.43
C GLU A 140 2.71 15.48 39.24
N ILE A 141 2.72 16.81 39.23
CA ILE A 141 2.17 17.65 38.16
C ILE A 141 3.14 17.72 36.98
N ASP A 142 4.43 17.84 37.26
CA ASP A 142 5.50 17.77 36.25
C ASP A 142 5.49 16.41 35.55
N LEU A 143 5.37 15.30 36.30
CA LEU A 143 5.32 13.95 35.74
C LEU A 143 4.14 13.75 34.80
N ALA A 144 2.94 14.22 35.18
CA ALA A 144 1.75 14.16 34.34
C ALA A 144 1.90 14.99 33.05
N THR A 145 2.52 16.17 33.15
CA THR A 145 2.77 17.07 32.02
C THR A 145 3.86 16.52 31.09
N GLY A 146 4.90 15.89 31.65
CA GLY A 146 5.96 15.19 30.92
C GLY A 146 5.46 13.97 30.15
N GLU A 147 4.48 13.23 30.68
CA GLU A 147 3.87 12.10 29.97
C GLU A 147 3.09 12.55 28.72
N ILE A 148 2.26 13.60 28.85
CA ILE A 148 1.54 14.21 27.72
C ILE A 148 2.51 14.72 26.65
N SER A 149 3.61 15.36 27.08
CA SER A 149 4.64 15.89 26.19
C SER A 149 5.33 14.77 25.39
N ARG A 150 5.72 13.67 26.06
CA ARG A 150 6.28 12.48 25.41
C ARG A 150 5.31 11.83 24.43
N GLU A 151 4.02 11.77 24.74
CA GLU A 151 3.02 11.23 23.80
C GLU A 151 2.89 12.10 22.54
N LEU A 152 2.88 13.42 22.72
CA LEU A 152 2.84 14.39 21.63
C LEU A 152 4.09 14.26 20.73
N ASP A 153 5.28 14.16 21.33
CA ASP A 153 6.54 13.98 20.61
C ASP A 153 6.61 12.66 19.86
N ALA A 154 6.10 11.57 20.45
CA ALA A 154 5.97 10.28 19.76
C ALA A 154 5.08 10.40 18.51
N ARG A 155 3.94 11.10 18.61
CA ARG A 155 3.03 11.36 17.47
C ARG A 155 3.68 12.24 16.40
N ILE A 156 4.44 13.27 16.78
CA ILE A 156 5.21 14.11 15.85
C ILE A 156 6.29 13.29 15.14
N SER A 157 7.08 12.52 15.90
CA SER A 157 8.12 11.65 15.38
C SER A 157 7.57 10.64 14.37
N MET A 158 6.45 9.98 14.67
CA MET A 158 5.77 9.07 13.73
C MET A 158 5.37 9.76 12.42
N ARG A 159 4.87 11.01 12.48
CA ARG A 159 4.54 11.80 11.29
C ARG A 159 5.80 12.15 10.47
N GLN A 160 6.88 12.57 11.12
CA GLN A 160 8.15 12.90 10.47
C GLN A 160 8.77 11.68 9.77
N HIS A 161 8.76 10.50 10.41
CA HIS A 161 9.24 9.26 9.78
C HIS A 161 8.40 8.85 8.57
N ARG A 162 7.07 9.03 8.62
CA ARG A 162 6.20 8.80 7.45
C ARG A 162 6.55 9.76 6.31
N GLN A 163 6.71 11.05 6.61
CA GLN A 163 7.06 12.06 5.61
C GLN A 163 8.45 11.81 5.00
N LEU A 164 9.45 11.39 5.80
CA LEU A 164 10.76 10.99 5.27
C LEU A 164 10.62 9.88 4.24
N LYS A 165 9.87 8.81 4.58
CA LYS A 165 9.65 7.69 3.67
C LYS A 165 8.98 8.12 2.36
N GLU A 166 7.97 8.99 2.42
CA GLU A 166 7.32 9.54 1.22
C GLU A 166 8.30 10.31 0.31
N ILE A 167 9.26 11.03 0.90
CA ILE A 167 10.32 11.74 0.18
C ILE A 167 11.35 10.75 -0.41
N GLU A 168 11.74 9.71 0.32
CA GLU A 168 12.63 8.65 -0.16
C GLU A 168 12.00 7.89 -1.34
N ASP A 169 10.72 7.52 -1.25
CA ASP A 169 9.95 6.88 -2.32
C ASP A 169 9.83 7.81 -3.55
N ALA A 170 9.71 9.14 -3.35
CA ALA A 170 9.74 10.11 -4.45
C ALA A 170 11.13 10.21 -5.11
N LEU A 171 12.22 10.19 -4.34
CA LEU A 171 13.59 10.15 -4.85
C LEU A 171 13.89 8.84 -5.60
N GLU A 172 13.31 7.71 -5.20
CA GLU A 172 13.39 6.45 -5.96
C GLU A 172 12.66 6.58 -7.32
N ARG A 173 11.43 7.11 -7.33
CA ARG A 173 10.67 7.34 -8.57
C ARG A 173 11.42 8.26 -9.55
N ILE A 174 12.16 9.27 -9.07
CA ILE A 174 13.03 10.10 -9.91
C ILE A 174 14.16 9.29 -10.53
N LYS A 175 14.84 8.42 -9.75
CA LYS A 175 15.91 7.54 -10.28
C LYS A 175 15.39 6.56 -11.34
N LEU A 176 14.13 6.15 -11.24
CA LEU A 176 13.46 5.22 -12.17
C LEU A 176 12.83 5.91 -13.39
N GLY A 177 12.76 7.25 -13.43
CA GLY A 177 12.04 8.00 -14.46
C GLY A 177 10.51 7.92 -14.36
N GLU A 178 9.97 7.47 -13.23
CA GLU A 178 8.52 7.33 -12.95
C GLU A 178 7.92 8.58 -12.27
N TYR A 179 8.75 9.57 -11.95
CA TYR A 179 8.32 10.76 -11.23
C TYR A 179 7.30 11.57 -12.03
N GLY A 180 6.23 12.00 -11.35
CA GLY A 180 5.13 12.74 -11.96
C GLY A 180 4.06 11.89 -12.63
N ILE A 181 4.07 10.56 -12.47
CA ILE A 181 2.96 9.68 -12.86
C ILE A 181 2.21 9.19 -11.60
N CYS A 182 0.87 9.12 -11.68
CA CYS A 182 0.02 8.60 -10.62
C CYS A 182 0.19 7.08 -10.46
N GLU A 183 0.40 6.61 -9.23
CA GLU A 183 0.56 5.18 -8.92
C GLU A 183 -0.72 4.34 -9.14
N ASP A 184 -1.89 4.99 -9.06
CA ASP A 184 -3.20 4.32 -9.09
C ASP A 184 -3.80 4.30 -10.51
N CYS A 185 -4.12 5.48 -11.08
CA CYS A 185 -4.68 5.57 -12.44
C CYS A 185 -3.65 5.60 -13.58
N GLY A 186 -2.36 5.79 -13.31
CA GLY A 186 -1.32 5.91 -14.34
C GLY A 186 -1.33 7.23 -15.14
N GLU A 187 -2.20 8.18 -14.82
CA GLU A 187 -2.24 9.51 -15.45
C GLU A 187 -1.06 10.40 -14.99
N PRO A 188 -0.61 11.37 -15.82
CA PRO A 188 0.39 12.35 -15.40
C PRO A 188 -0.17 13.30 -14.32
N ILE A 189 0.64 13.57 -13.30
CA ILE A 189 0.36 14.51 -12.22
C ILE A 189 0.73 15.92 -12.72
N PRO A 190 -0.14 16.93 -12.59
CA PRO A 190 0.13 18.29 -13.09
C PRO A 190 1.34 18.90 -12.37
N GLU A 191 2.23 19.54 -13.14
CA GLU A 191 3.48 20.11 -12.63
C GLU A 191 3.26 21.12 -11.51
N GLN A 192 2.19 21.93 -11.59
CA GLN A 192 1.78 22.85 -10.53
C GLN A 192 1.58 22.15 -9.18
N ARG A 193 1.02 20.93 -9.16
CA ARG A 193 0.90 20.13 -7.93
C ARG A 193 2.27 19.63 -7.47
N LEU A 194 3.14 19.19 -8.37
CA LEU A 194 4.48 18.70 -8.02
C LEU A 194 5.39 19.81 -7.49
N ARG A 195 5.22 21.06 -7.96
CA ARG A 195 5.90 22.24 -7.41
C ARG A 195 5.47 22.57 -5.97
N LEU A 196 4.21 22.34 -5.62
CA LEU A 196 3.66 22.56 -4.27
C LEU A 196 3.86 21.36 -3.33
N PHE A 197 3.76 20.15 -3.86
CA PHE A 197 3.84 18.87 -3.15
C PHE A 197 4.78 17.90 -3.88
N PRO A 198 6.11 18.06 -3.76
CA PRO A 198 7.08 17.25 -4.51
C PRO A 198 7.03 15.75 -4.20
N ALA A 199 6.62 15.37 -2.98
CA ALA A 199 6.51 13.96 -2.60
C ALA A 199 5.25 13.25 -3.16
N ALA A 200 4.33 13.98 -3.82
CA ALA A 200 3.03 13.44 -4.23
C ALA A 200 3.14 12.17 -5.11
N ARG A 201 2.26 11.19 -4.83
CA ARG A 201 2.23 9.88 -5.52
C ARG A 201 0.92 9.62 -6.29
N LEU A 202 -0.13 10.38 -6.00
CA LEU A 202 -1.45 10.28 -6.63
C LEU A 202 -1.82 11.58 -7.37
N CYS A 203 -2.66 11.48 -8.40
CA CYS A 203 -3.33 12.63 -9.00
C CYS A 203 -4.43 13.19 -8.06
N VAL A 204 -5.09 14.29 -8.42
CA VAL A 204 -6.07 14.95 -7.52
C VAL A 204 -7.27 14.05 -7.28
N ARG A 205 -7.86 13.51 -8.35
CA ARG A 205 -8.99 12.56 -8.31
C ARG A 205 -8.71 11.34 -7.41
N CYS A 206 -7.60 10.63 -7.66
CA CYS A 206 -7.23 9.46 -6.84
C CYS A 206 -6.93 9.82 -5.37
N GLN A 207 -6.42 11.03 -5.08
CA GLN A 207 -6.25 11.47 -3.70
C GLN A 207 -7.60 11.70 -3.02
N GLU A 208 -8.52 12.42 -3.68
CA GLU A 208 -9.86 12.68 -3.16
C GLU A 208 -10.64 11.39 -2.91
N GLU A 209 -10.53 10.39 -3.80
CA GLU A 209 -11.14 9.06 -3.64
C GLU A 209 -10.57 8.32 -2.42
N MET A 210 -9.25 8.37 -2.19
CA MET A 210 -8.63 7.78 -1.00
C MET A 210 -9.05 8.49 0.29
N ASP A 211 -9.07 9.83 0.30
CA ASP A 211 -9.49 10.64 1.45
C ASP A 211 -10.97 10.43 1.79
N GLN A 212 -11.84 10.24 0.78
CA GLN A 212 -13.24 9.87 0.96
C GLN A 212 -13.38 8.45 1.52
N LEU A 213 -12.61 7.49 1.00
CA LEU A 213 -12.61 6.12 1.50
C LEU A 213 -12.14 6.03 2.95
N GLU A 214 -11.16 6.83 3.36
CA GLU A 214 -10.72 6.93 4.76
C GLU A 214 -11.85 7.44 5.67
N LYS A 215 -12.50 8.56 5.31
CA LYS A 215 -13.66 9.10 6.05
C LYS A 215 -14.82 8.11 6.14
N LEU A 216 -15.08 7.32 5.08
CA LEU A 216 -16.08 6.26 5.10
C LEU A 216 -15.68 5.13 6.05
N ARG A 217 -14.41 4.73 6.12
CA ARG A 217 -13.93 3.72 7.08
C ARG A 217 -13.99 4.21 8.53
N GLU A 218 -13.69 5.49 8.77
CA GLU A 218 -13.83 6.13 10.09
C GLU A 218 -15.29 6.16 10.56
N SER A 219 -16.21 6.64 9.70
CA SER A 219 -17.64 6.72 10.01
C SER A 219 -18.33 5.36 10.15
N GLN A 220 -17.85 4.32 9.45
CA GLN A 220 -18.30 2.94 9.64
C GLN A 220 -17.74 2.27 10.91
N GLY A 221 -16.92 2.97 11.70
CA GLY A 221 -16.36 2.46 12.95
C GLY A 221 -15.30 1.36 12.76
N ILE A 222 -14.85 1.12 11.53
CA ILE A 222 -13.85 0.07 11.20
C ILE A 222 -12.43 0.59 11.50
N ARG A 223 -12.20 0.98 12.76
CA ARG A 223 -10.82 1.14 13.27
C ARG A 223 -10.19 -0.24 13.34
N GLY A 224 -8.94 -0.34 12.90
CA GLY A 224 -8.21 -1.61 12.89
C GLY A 224 -8.10 -2.21 14.29
N GLY A 225 -8.58 -3.44 14.45
CA GLY A 225 -8.31 -4.32 15.59
C GLY A 225 -8.55 -3.71 16.97
N THR A 226 -9.81 -3.66 17.42
CA THR A 226 -10.05 -3.69 18.86
C THR A 226 -9.60 -5.05 19.40
N TRP A 227 -8.64 -5.04 20.32
CA TRP A 227 -8.36 -6.20 21.15
C TRP A 227 -9.61 -6.45 22.00
N ARG A 228 -10.42 -7.42 21.58
CA ARG A 228 -11.35 -8.08 22.50
C ARG A 228 -10.50 -9.08 23.27
N GLU A 229 -10.08 -8.71 24.48
CA GLU A 229 -9.82 -9.73 25.48
C GLU A 229 -11.11 -10.53 25.59
N GLU A 230 -11.09 -11.77 25.13
CA GLU A 230 -12.17 -12.70 25.42
C GLU A 230 -12.18 -12.86 26.94
N PRO A 231 -13.31 -12.61 27.63
CA PRO A 231 -13.41 -12.94 29.04
C PRO A 231 -13.21 -14.44 29.15
N SER A 232 -12.02 -14.86 29.58
CA SER A 232 -11.82 -16.23 30.03
C SER A 232 -12.86 -16.49 31.10
N GLU A 233 -13.63 -17.56 30.95
CA GLU A 233 -14.82 -17.85 31.77
C GLU A 233 -14.43 -18.19 33.22
N GLY A 234 -14.04 -17.15 33.98
CA GLY A 234 -13.81 -17.18 35.41
C GLY A 234 -15.13 -17.04 36.14
N THR A 235 -15.87 -18.13 36.26
CA THR A 235 -17.14 -18.21 36.99
C THR A 235 -16.94 -17.91 38.48
N TYR A 236 -17.06 -16.65 38.88
CA TYR A 236 -17.15 -16.28 40.29
C TYR A 236 -18.54 -16.61 40.83
N VAL A 237 -18.79 -17.88 41.13
CA VAL A 237 -19.91 -18.30 41.96
C VAL A 237 -19.65 -17.87 43.40
N ARG A 238 -20.40 -16.87 43.85
CA ARG A 238 -20.36 -16.39 45.23
C ARG A 238 -21.19 -17.33 46.12
N SER A 239 -20.57 -18.43 46.55
CA SER A 239 -21.16 -19.30 47.58
C SER A 239 -21.42 -18.49 48.85
N PHE A 240 -22.68 -18.41 49.25
CA PHE A 240 -23.07 -18.11 50.62
C PHE A 240 -23.28 -19.47 51.30
N GLU A 241 -22.47 -19.77 52.30
CA GLU A 241 -22.77 -20.82 53.29
C GLU A 241 -23.69 -20.24 54.38
N ASP A 242 -24.28 -21.14 55.17
CA ASP A 242 -25.55 -21.01 55.92
C ASP A 242 -25.70 -19.83 56.92
#